data_AF-A0A0C9ZKV0-F1
#
_entry.id   AF-A0A0C9ZKV0-F1
#
_cell.length_a   1.000
_cell.length_b   1.000
_cell.length_c   1.000
_cell.angle_alpha   90.00
_cell.angle_beta   90.00
_cell.angle_gamma   90.00
#
_symmetry.space_group_name_H-M   'P 1'
#
loop_
_entity.id
_entity.type
_entity.pdbx_description
1 polymer ?
#
loop_
_entity_poly.entity_id
_entity_poly.type
_entity_poly.pdbx_seq_one_letter_code
_entity_poly.pdbx_strand_id
1 'polypeptide(L)'
;TVFEDMENAENTSGGSQWAPFQNEEEWELACFLMKNVGQTKIDDFLKLLLVCTLTGLVKMILIHFKVCQSGVSFTNAHAFLKYIDSLQTGPAWTCEMIDVVGDVVAKDRSTRQEQLELWCRDPVKCIMELIGNPAFRDAMAYVPEHAYADSEGKNRIYDEMWTADWWWDVQVSSHFGIKATLVPQGKLPVGAMVAPVILSSDRTSLSVFSGDKKAWPIYLTIGNISKDIRRQVSRHATILIGYLPVSKLECFEKKTCSLTRYCLFHHAMSLLLQPLVDAGRNGKVMVCTNGCL
;
A
#
# COMPACT_ATOMS: atom_id res chain seq x y z
N THR A 1 -3.45 -17.32 -15.34
CA THR A 1 -2.85 -16.94 -14.03
C THR A 1 -3.99 -16.60 -13.09
N VAL A 2 -3.87 -16.69 -11.75
CA VAL A 2 -4.98 -16.29 -10.85
C VAL A 2 -5.51 -14.88 -11.17
N PHE A 3 -4.65 -13.96 -11.62
CA PHE A 3 -5.08 -12.63 -12.09
C PHE A 3 -5.90 -12.71 -13.38
N GLU A 4 -5.45 -13.44 -14.40
CA GLU A 4 -6.25 -13.70 -15.61
C GLU A 4 -7.53 -14.49 -15.28
N ASP A 5 -7.53 -15.34 -14.25
CA ASP A 5 -8.69 -16.12 -13.83
C ASP A 5 -9.68 -15.23 -13.06
N MET A 6 -9.19 -14.24 -12.29
CA MET A 6 -10.00 -13.18 -11.67
C MET A 6 -10.55 -12.21 -12.71
N GLU A 7 -9.74 -11.76 -13.66
CA GLU A 7 -10.14 -10.93 -14.79
C GLU A 7 -11.15 -11.68 -15.67
N ASN A 8 -10.91 -12.97 -15.94
CA ASN A 8 -11.86 -13.83 -16.63
C ASN A 8 -13.12 -14.07 -15.81
N ALA A 9 -13.04 -14.21 -14.48
CA ALA A 9 -14.22 -14.35 -13.62
C ALA A 9 -15.04 -13.06 -13.58
N GLU A 10 -14.40 -11.89 -13.54
CA GLU A 10 -15.03 -10.58 -13.63
C GLU A 10 -15.71 -10.42 -15.01
N ASN A 11 -15.00 -10.76 -16.09
CA ASN A 11 -15.54 -10.76 -17.46
C ASN A 11 -16.70 -11.78 -17.63
N THR A 12 -16.61 -12.96 -17.01
CA THR A 12 -17.64 -14.02 -17.07
C THR A 12 -18.86 -13.67 -16.21
N SER A 13 -18.66 -12.90 -15.14
CA SER A 13 -19.74 -12.34 -14.31
C SER A 13 -20.46 -11.15 -14.94
N GLY A 14 -20.04 -10.73 -16.14
CA GLY A 14 -20.60 -9.57 -16.86
C GLY A 14 -20.12 -8.23 -16.33
N GLY A 15 -19.07 -8.22 -15.49
CA GLY A 15 -18.38 -7.00 -15.10
C GLY A 15 -17.61 -6.42 -16.28
N SER A 16 -17.89 -5.17 -16.64
CA SER A 16 -17.03 -4.43 -17.58
C SER A 16 -15.63 -4.29 -16.95
N GLN A 17 -14.56 -4.37 -17.74
CA GLN A 17 -13.19 -4.02 -17.29
C GLN A 17 -13.11 -2.58 -16.74
N TRP A 18 -14.10 -1.74 -17.09
CA TRP A 18 -14.26 -0.38 -16.63
C TRP A 18 -15.19 -0.25 -15.43
N ALA A 19 -15.72 -1.34 -14.88
CA ALA A 19 -16.62 -1.29 -13.73
C ALA A 19 -15.97 -0.52 -12.56
N PRO A 20 -16.72 0.33 -11.84
CA PRO A 20 -18.17 0.55 -11.89
C PRO A 20 -18.64 1.44 -13.03
N PHE A 21 -17.75 1.94 -13.89
CA PHE A 21 -18.09 2.78 -15.04
C PHE A 21 -18.64 1.95 -16.20
N GLN A 22 -19.48 2.58 -17.02
CA GLN A 22 -20.14 1.95 -18.17
C GLN A 22 -19.13 1.58 -19.26
N ASN A 23 -18.14 2.45 -19.50
CA ASN A 23 -17.16 2.32 -20.58
C ASN A 23 -15.88 3.10 -20.28
N GLU A 24 -14.91 2.98 -21.20
CA GLU A 24 -13.62 3.66 -21.15
C GLU A 24 -13.75 5.18 -21.11
N GLU A 25 -14.65 5.76 -21.91
CA GLU A 25 -14.85 7.21 -21.99
C GLU A 25 -15.31 7.80 -20.64
N GLU A 26 -16.22 7.11 -19.95
CA GLU A 26 -16.68 7.49 -18.62
C GLU A 26 -15.56 7.36 -17.57
N TRP A 27 -14.76 6.30 -17.64
CA TRP A 27 -13.61 6.10 -16.77
C TRP A 27 -12.53 7.19 -16.97
N GLU A 28 -12.24 7.57 -18.22
CA GLU A 28 -11.30 8.65 -18.54
C GLU A 28 -11.79 10.00 -18.00
N LEU A 29 -13.09 10.29 -18.16
CA LEU A 29 -13.71 11.47 -17.59
C LEU A 29 -13.61 11.47 -16.06
N ALA A 30 -13.91 10.35 -15.41
CA ALA A 30 -13.78 10.20 -13.96
C ALA A 30 -12.34 10.47 -13.49
N CYS A 31 -11.35 9.93 -14.19
CA CYS A 31 -9.94 10.18 -13.94
C CYS A 31 -9.57 11.65 -14.08
N PHE A 32 -10.07 12.32 -15.12
CA PHE A 32 -9.84 13.75 -15.34
C PHE A 32 -10.45 14.60 -14.23
N LEU A 33 -11.71 14.35 -13.86
CA LEU A 33 -12.42 15.07 -12.80
C LEU A 33 -11.70 14.92 -11.46
N MET A 34 -11.33 13.69 -11.10
CA MET A 34 -10.65 13.40 -9.82
C MET A 34 -9.28 14.07 -9.72
N LYS A 35 -8.53 14.15 -10.82
CA LYS A 35 -7.19 14.73 -10.83
C LYS A 35 -7.19 16.27 -10.89
N ASN A 36 -8.19 16.87 -11.55
CA ASN A 36 -8.10 18.27 -11.96
C ASN A 36 -9.21 19.17 -11.41
N VAL A 37 -10.29 18.63 -10.85
CA VAL A 37 -11.51 19.39 -10.55
C VAL A 37 -11.92 19.22 -9.10
N GLY A 38 -12.11 20.33 -8.38
CA GLY A 38 -12.63 20.31 -7.00
C GLY A 38 -14.12 19.97 -6.95
N GLN A 39 -14.59 19.40 -5.83
CA GLN A 39 -15.96 18.88 -5.69
C GLN A 39 -17.07 19.86 -6.13
N THR A 40 -16.96 21.15 -5.76
CA THR A 40 -17.94 22.17 -6.18
C THR A 40 -17.99 22.33 -7.70
N LYS A 41 -16.82 22.36 -8.36
CA LYS A 41 -16.73 22.49 -9.82
C LYS A 41 -17.15 21.20 -10.54
N ILE A 42 -16.96 20.03 -9.93
CA ILE A 42 -17.53 18.77 -10.43
C ILE A 42 -19.05 18.87 -10.42
N ASP A 43 -19.62 19.36 -9.33
CA ASP A 43 -21.08 19.52 -9.21
C ASP A 43 -21.64 20.50 -10.25
N ASP A 44 -20.95 21.63 -10.47
CA ASP A 44 -21.31 22.60 -11.50
C ASP A 44 -21.18 22.00 -12.91
N PHE A 45 -20.12 21.23 -13.18
CA PHE A 45 -19.89 20.54 -14.45
C PHE A 45 -21.00 19.53 -14.76
N LEU A 46 -21.38 18.71 -13.77
CA LEU A 46 -22.42 17.68 -13.94
C LEU A 46 -23.82 18.27 -14.12
N LYS A 47 -24.05 19.51 -13.67
CA LYS A 47 -25.29 20.27 -13.86
C LYS A 47 -25.37 21.00 -15.20
N LEU A 48 -24.28 21.10 -15.97
CA LEU A 48 -24.31 21.75 -17.28
C LEU A 48 -25.31 21.01 -18.18
N LEU A 49 -26.21 21.78 -18.81
CA LEU A 49 -27.31 21.28 -19.64
C LEU A 49 -26.85 20.30 -20.74
N LEU A 50 -25.60 20.35 -21.18
CA LEU A 50 -25.03 19.43 -22.18
C LEU A 50 -24.83 17.99 -21.62
N VAL A 51 -24.51 17.88 -20.33
CA VAL A 51 -24.37 16.59 -19.61
C VAL A 51 -25.76 16.03 -19.24
N CYS A 52 -26.72 16.90 -18.90
CA CYS A 52 -28.10 16.51 -18.62
C CYS A 52 -28.95 16.21 -19.88
N THR A 53 -28.67 16.82 -21.03
CA THR A 53 -29.44 16.57 -22.27
C THR A 53 -29.05 15.27 -22.95
N LEU A 54 -27.80 14.81 -22.82
CA LEU A 54 -27.37 13.47 -23.28
C LEU A 54 -28.02 12.33 -22.47
N THR A 55 -28.36 12.56 -21.20
CA THR A 55 -29.10 11.56 -20.39
C THR A 55 -30.61 11.61 -20.61
N GLY A 56 -31.17 12.77 -20.97
CA GLY A 56 -32.61 12.98 -21.15
C GLY A 56 -33.16 12.76 -22.57
N LEU A 57 -32.47 13.20 -23.62
CA LEU A 57 -32.99 13.19 -25.00
C LEU A 57 -32.75 11.86 -25.76
N VAL A 58 -31.74 11.08 -25.34
CA VAL A 58 -31.39 9.78 -25.97
C VAL A 58 -32.47 8.72 -25.73
N LYS A 59 -33.30 8.87 -24.69
CA LYS A 59 -34.40 7.94 -24.39
C LYS A 59 -35.57 8.00 -25.38
N MET A 60 -35.67 9.07 -26.18
CA MET A 60 -36.84 9.31 -27.05
C MET A 60 -36.56 9.17 -28.54
N ILE A 61 -35.32 9.36 -29.02
CA ILE A 61 -35.01 9.42 -30.45
C ILE A 61 -33.63 8.80 -30.71
N LEU A 62 -33.47 7.48 -30.77
CA LEU A 62 -32.27 6.85 -31.35
C LEU A 62 -32.48 5.35 -31.64
N ILE A 63 -33.32 5.07 -32.65
CA ILE A 63 -33.34 3.78 -33.38
C ILE A 63 -32.39 3.82 -34.60
N HIS A 64 -31.69 4.93 -34.93
CA HIS A 64 -31.02 4.98 -36.24
C HIS A 64 -29.71 5.78 -36.42
N PHE A 65 -28.98 6.16 -35.37
CA PHE A 65 -27.67 6.80 -35.56
C PHE A 65 -26.67 6.43 -34.45
N LYS A 66 -25.51 5.91 -34.82
CA LYS A 66 -24.49 5.43 -33.88
C LYS A 66 -23.71 6.65 -33.33
N VAL A 67 -24.30 7.38 -32.40
CA VAL A 67 -23.68 8.53 -31.71
C VAL A 67 -23.74 8.31 -30.21
N CYS A 68 -22.53 8.19 -29.64
CA CYS A 68 -22.10 8.22 -28.24
C CYS A 68 -23.18 7.97 -27.17
N GLN A 69 -23.09 6.83 -26.47
CA GLN A 69 -23.73 6.55 -25.18
C GLN A 69 -23.17 7.47 -24.06
N SER A 70 -23.20 8.78 -24.27
CA SER A 70 -22.45 9.78 -23.49
C SER A 70 -23.29 10.32 -22.33
N GLY A 71 -23.92 9.41 -21.58
CA GLY A 71 -24.54 9.72 -20.30
C GLY A 71 -23.62 9.23 -19.18
N VAL A 72 -23.15 10.14 -18.33
CA VAL A 72 -22.43 9.76 -17.09
C VAL A 72 -23.39 9.13 -16.09
N SER A 73 -22.92 8.11 -15.37
CA SER A 73 -23.67 7.32 -14.39
C SER A 73 -23.90 8.07 -13.07
N PHE A 74 -23.22 9.20 -12.87
CA PHE A 74 -23.28 10.03 -11.68
C PHE A 74 -23.82 11.43 -12.00
N THR A 75 -24.81 11.87 -11.22
CA THR A 75 -25.57 13.10 -11.49
C THR A 75 -25.09 14.31 -10.69
N ASN A 76 -24.25 14.09 -9.67
CA ASN A 76 -23.70 15.14 -8.81
C ASN A 76 -22.37 14.66 -8.20
N ALA A 77 -21.63 15.58 -7.58
CA ALA A 77 -20.32 15.27 -7.01
C ALA A 77 -20.39 14.16 -5.93
N HIS A 78 -21.46 14.10 -5.15
CA HIS A 78 -21.64 13.06 -4.13
C HIS A 78 -21.84 11.67 -4.75
N ALA A 79 -22.68 11.56 -5.78
CA ALA A 79 -22.88 10.31 -6.53
C ALA A 79 -21.59 9.87 -7.22
N PHE A 80 -20.83 10.81 -7.78
CA PHE A 80 -19.51 10.55 -8.36
C PHE A 80 -18.54 9.98 -7.32
N LEU A 81 -18.41 10.62 -6.16
CA LEU A 81 -17.54 10.14 -5.09
C LEU A 81 -17.96 8.76 -4.58
N LYS A 82 -19.26 8.47 -4.52
CA LYS A 82 -19.74 7.11 -4.19
C LYS A 82 -19.29 6.05 -5.19
N TYR A 83 -19.22 6.38 -6.49
CA TYR A 83 -18.64 5.49 -7.50
C TYR A 83 -17.14 5.29 -7.27
N ILE A 84 -16.40 6.37 -7.02
CA ILE A 84 -14.97 6.31 -6.70
C ILE A 84 -14.72 5.46 -5.44
N ASP A 85 -15.53 5.64 -4.39
CA ASP A 85 -15.41 4.89 -3.14
C ASP A 85 -15.77 3.40 -3.29
N SER A 86 -16.48 3.03 -4.37
CA SER A 86 -16.80 1.64 -4.67
C SER A 86 -15.68 0.90 -5.41
N LEU A 87 -14.66 1.62 -5.89
CA LEU A 87 -13.46 1.02 -6.47
C LEU A 87 -12.74 0.20 -5.39
N GLN A 88 -12.10 -0.89 -5.82
CA GLN A 88 -11.23 -1.64 -4.93
C GLN A 88 -10.13 -0.71 -4.43
N THR A 89 -10.12 -0.49 -3.12
CA THR A 89 -9.10 0.31 -2.43
C THR A 89 -8.10 -0.63 -1.77
N GLY A 90 -6.87 -0.15 -1.61
CA GLY A 90 -5.86 -0.86 -0.83
C GLY A 90 -6.29 -1.06 0.63
N PRO A 91 -5.43 -1.67 1.46
CA PRO A 91 -5.74 -2.01 2.84
C PRO A 91 -6.33 -0.83 3.63
N ALA A 92 -7.45 -1.10 4.30
CA ALA A 92 -8.18 -0.11 5.09
C ALA A 92 -7.32 0.44 6.24
N TRP A 93 -7.58 1.70 6.59
CA TRP A 93 -6.99 2.34 7.75
C TRP A 93 -7.71 1.93 9.04
N THR A 94 -6.94 1.69 10.09
CA THR A 94 -7.40 1.51 11.46
C THR A 94 -6.74 2.56 12.36
N CYS A 95 -7.41 2.91 13.46
CA CYS A 95 -6.90 3.82 14.47
C CYS A 95 -6.87 3.08 15.81
N GLU A 96 -5.68 2.91 16.38
CA GLU A 96 -5.48 2.36 17.72
C GLU A 96 -5.18 3.50 18.68
N MET A 97 -5.87 3.50 19.84
CA MET A 97 -5.63 4.48 20.89
C MET A 97 -4.58 3.93 21.86
N ILE A 98 -3.54 4.72 22.10
CA ILE A 98 -2.47 4.41 23.05
C ILE A 98 -2.65 5.31 24.28
N ASP A 99 -2.95 4.69 25.42
CA ASP A 99 -3.02 5.37 26.71
C ASP A 99 -1.62 5.56 27.29
N VAL A 100 -1.25 6.81 27.57
CA VAL A 100 0.03 7.16 28.17
C VAL A 100 -0.21 7.82 29.54
N VAL A 101 0.30 7.17 30.60
CA VAL A 101 0.26 7.69 31.96
C VAL A 101 1.58 8.38 32.28
N GLY A 102 1.52 9.68 32.57
CA GLY A 102 2.68 10.51 32.87
C GLY A 102 3.14 10.48 34.32
N ASP A 103 4.33 11.01 34.58
CA ASP A 103 4.93 11.12 35.92
C ASP A 103 4.66 12.49 36.60
N VAL A 104 4.04 13.43 35.88
CA VAL A 104 3.62 14.72 36.46
C VAL A 104 2.35 14.53 37.29
N VAL A 105 2.46 14.82 38.59
CA VAL A 105 1.37 14.75 39.56
C VAL A 105 0.66 16.10 39.67
N ALA A 106 -0.65 16.10 39.48
CA ALA A 106 -1.50 17.28 39.66
C ALA A 106 -1.74 17.59 41.16
N LYS A 107 -2.32 18.77 41.45
CA LYS A 107 -2.56 19.22 42.84
C LYS A 107 -3.47 18.27 43.64
N ASP A 108 -4.29 17.48 42.96
CA ASP A 108 -5.21 16.49 43.53
C ASP A 108 -4.57 15.10 43.72
N ARG A 109 -3.26 14.96 43.51
CA ARG A 109 -2.49 13.69 43.52
C ARG A 109 -2.81 12.72 42.38
N SER A 110 -3.56 13.14 41.35
CA SER A 110 -3.72 12.35 40.13
C SER A 110 -2.52 12.51 39.20
N THR A 111 -2.16 11.44 38.48
CA THR A 111 -1.18 11.50 37.38
C THR A 111 -1.87 11.94 36.11
N ARG A 112 -1.26 12.86 35.36
CA ARG A 112 -1.79 13.27 34.05
C ARG A 112 -1.74 12.11 33.07
N GLN A 113 -2.79 11.96 32.26
CA GLN A 113 -2.89 10.97 31.21
C GLN A 113 -3.08 11.66 29.86
N GLU A 114 -2.63 10.99 28.81
CA GLU A 114 -2.79 11.42 27.42
C GLU A 114 -3.17 10.22 26.57
N GLN A 115 -4.13 10.40 25.66
CA GLN A 115 -4.48 9.39 24.66
C GLN A 115 -3.91 9.81 23.31
N LEU A 116 -3.21 8.88 22.67
CA LEU A 116 -2.54 9.13 21.41
C LEU A 116 -3.09 8.22 20.32
N GLU A 117 -3.28 8.77 19.14
CA GLU A 117 -3.76 8.03 17.97
C GLU A 117 -2.57 7.42 17.21
N LEU A 118 -2.63 6.10 16.99
CA LEU A 118 -1.81 5.38 16.02
C LEU A 118 -2.71 5.00 14.84
N TRP A 119 -2.53 5.68 13.71
CA TRP A 119 -3.19 5.31 12.47
C TRP A 119 -2.33 4.30 11.72
N CYS A 120 -2.89 3.17 11.32
CA CYS A 120 -2.14 2.10 10.65
C CYS A 120 -2.96 1.41 9.56
N ARG A 121 -2.26 0.74 8.65
CA ARG A 121 -2.78 -0.27 7.73
C ARG A 121 -2.10 -1.59 8.06
N ASP A 122 -2.79 -2.70 7.81
CA ASP A 122 -2.20 -4.02 7.95
C ASP A 122 -1.01 -4.18 6.97
N PRO A 123 0.24 -4.27 7.47
CA PRO A 123 1.42 -4.32 6.60
C PRO A 123 1.45 -5.58 5.76
N VAL A 124 0.85 -6.70 6.21
CA VAL A 124 0.80 -7.95 5.45
C VAL A 124 -0.10 -7.77 4.23
N LYS A 125 -1.25 -7.11 4.38
CA LYS A 125 -2.12 -6.79 3.24
C LYS A 125 -1.45 -5.82 2.27
N CYS A 126 -0.67 -4.86 2.76
CA CYS A 126 0.10 -3.97 1.89
C CYS A 126 1.17 -4.73 1.10
N ILE A 127 1.83 -5.71 1.72
CA ILE A 127 2.79 -6.60 1.02
C ILE A 127 2.06 -7.45 -0.03
N MET A 128 0.88 -7.99 0.29
CA MET A 128 0.05 -8.73 -0.66
C MET A 128 -0.33 -7.87 -1.88
N GLU A 129 -0.68 -6.60 -1.66
CA GLU A 129 -0.96 -5.65 -2.74
C GLU A 129 0.28 -5.44 -3.63
N LEU A 130 1.47 -5.25 -3.04
CA LEU A 130 2.71 -5.11 -3.80
C LEU A 130 3.08 -6.38 -4.59
N ILE A 131 2.98 -7.56 -3.96
CA ILE A 131 3.33 -8.85 -4.57
C ILE A 131 2.32 -9.25 -5.67
N GLY A 132 1.05 -8.92 -5.48
CA GLY A 132 -0.01 -9.25 -6.43
C GLY A 132 -0.13 -8.27 -7.59
N ASN A 133 0.54 -7.11 -7.55
CA ASN A 133 0.38 -6.06 -8.55
C ASN A 133 1.07 -6.42 -9.89
N PRO A 134 0.30 -6.65 -10.98
CA PRO A 134 0.87 -7.04 -12.28
C PRO A 134 1.84 -6.01 -12.87
N ALA A 135 1.73 -4.73 -12.47
CA ALA A 135 2.64 -3.68 -12.93
C ALA A 135 4.11 -3.92 -12.52
N PHE A 136 4.37 -4.82 -11.57
CA PHE A 136 5.72 -5.17 -11.12
C PHE A 136 6.20 -6.52 -11.64
N ARG A 137 5.43 -7.21 -12.50
CA ARG A 137 5.75 -8.55 -13.01
C ARG A 137 7.20 -8.69 -13.51
N ASP A 138 7.61 -7.78 -14.39
CA ASP A 138 8.93 -7.82 -15.04
C ASP A 138 10.05 -7.19 -14.18
N ALA A 139 9.71 -6.71 -12.98
CA ALA A 139 10.62 -6.03 -12.07
C ALA A 139 10.68 -6.69 -10.69
N MET A 140 10.15 -7.91 -10.56
CA MET A 140 10.08 -8.64 -9.29
C MET A 140 10.95 -9.89 -9.31
N ALA A 141 11.77 -10.05 -8.27
CA ALA A 141 12.55 -11.27 -8.02
C ALA A 141 11.90 -12.15 -6.96
N TYR A 142 11.88 -13.46 -7.23
CA TYR A 142 11.31 -14.49 -6.37
C TYR A 142 12.36 -15.44 -5.78
N VAL A 143 13.54 -15.47 -6.38
CA VAL A 143 14.66 -16.34 -6.03
C VAL A 143 15.94 -15.51 -5.94
N PRO A 144 16.88 -15.90 -5.07
CA PRO A 144 18.17 -15.24 -5.01
C PRO A 144 19.02 -15.58 -6.25
N GLU A 145 19.97 -14.71 -6.58
CA GLU A 145 20.87 -14.84 -7.73
C GLU A 145 22.28 -14.39 -7.34
N HIS A 146 23.31 -15.10 -7.78
CA HIS A 146 24.68 -14.57 -7.70
C HIS A 146 25.07 -13.87 -9.00
N ALA A 147 25.05 -12.54 -9.00
CA ALA A 147 25.59 -11.71 -10.07
C ALA A 147 27.12 -11.50 -9.93
N TYR A 148 27.82 -11.50 -11.07
CA TYR A 148 29.28 -11.30 -11.15
C TYR A 148 29.63 -10.34 -12.30
N ALA A 149 30.67 -9.53 -12.09
CA ALA A 149 31.17 -8.60 -13.10
C ALA A 149 32.13 -9.25 -14.12
N ASP A 150 32.55 -10.49 -13.86
CA ASP A 150 33.45 -11.26 -14.71
C ASP A 150 32.89 -12.66 -14.98
N SER A 151 33.38 -13.29 -16.05
CA SER A 151 33.01 -14.66 -16.41
C SER A 151 33.65 -15.73 -15.52
N GLU A 152 34.61 -15.36 -14.67
CA GLU A 152 35.31 -16.28 -13.78
C GLU A 152 34.59 -16.46 -12.43
N GLY A 153 33.55 -15.67 -12.16
CA GLY A 153 32.81 -15.68 -10.89
C GLY A 153 33.62 -15.14 -9.70
N LYS A 154 34.58 -14.24 -9.92
CA LYS A 154 35.46 -13.73 -8.85
C LYS A 154 35.00 -12.40 -8.25
N ASN A 155 34.46 -11.51 -9.07
CA ASN A 155 34.00 -10.19 -8.65
C ASN A 155 32.48 -10.18 -8.49
N ARG A 156 32.01 -10.35 -7.25
CA ARG A 156 30.57 -10.34 -6.90
C ARG A 156 29.97 -8.94 -7.06
N ILE A 157 28.72 -8.90 -7.56
CA ILE A 157 27.89 -7.70 -7.60
C ILE A 157 26.79 -7.83 -6.53
N TYR A 158 26.70 -6.81 -5.67
CA TYR A 158 25.71 -6.69 -4.60
C TYR A 158 24.93 -5.40 -4.77
N ASP A 159 23.86 -5.45 -5.54
CA ASP A 159 23.17 -4.25 -6.01
C ASP A 159 21.65 -4.30 -5.84
N GLU A 160 21.10 -5.49 -5.60
CA GLU A 160 19.69 -5.77 -5.31
C GLU A 160 19.60 -6.72 -4.12
N MET A 161 18.43 -6.81 -3.49
CA MET A 161 18.29 -7.66 -2.30
C MET A 161 18.50 -9.14 -2.61
N TRP A 162 18.07 -9.60 -3.79
CA TRP A 162 18.23 -10.98 -4.23
C TRP A 162 19.66 -11.31 -4.67
N THR A 163 20.54 -10.31 -4.85
CA THR A 163 21.96 -10.55 -5.11
C THR A 163 22.81 -10.69 -3.84
N ALA A 164 22.20 -10.46 -2.66
CA ALA A 164 22.85 -10.60 -1.37
C ALA A 164 22.88 -12.05 -0.86
N ASP A 165 23.99 -12.41 -0.21
CA ASP A 165 24.20 -13.74 0.34
C ASP A 165 23.15 -14.09 1.42
N TRP A 166 22.61 -13.08 2.13
CA TRP A 166 21.54 -13.28 3.11
C TRP A 166 20.29 -13.95 2.52
N TRP A 167 19.85 -13.55 1.32
CA TRP A 167 18.65 -14.15 0.72
C TRP A 167 18.95 -15.60 0.33
N TRP A 168 20.14 -15.85 -0.23
CA TRP A 168 20.63 -17.19 -0.50
C TRP A 168 20.62 -18.08 0.76
N ASP A 169 21.11 -17.55 1.89
CA ASP A 169 21.17 -18.27 3.15
C ASP A 169 19.80 -18.55 3.77
N VAL A 170 18.82 -17.68 3.56
CA VAL A 170 17.46 -17.86 4.08
C VAL A 170 16.67 -18.86 3.23
N GLN A 171 16.74 -18.74 1.90
CA GLN A 171 15.86 -19.47 0.98
C GLN A 171 16.49 -20.76 0.44
N VAL A 172 17.82 -20.81 0.27
CA VAL A 172 18.52 -21.91 -0.41
C VAL A 172 19.41 -22.72 0.55
N SER A 173 20.19 -22.08 1.41
CA SER A 173 21.22 -22.77 2.19
C SER A 173 20.66 -23.56 3.38
N SER A 174 20.80 -24.89 3.32
CA SER A 174 21.02 -25.74 4.49
C SER A 174 22.51 -25.65 4.86
N HIS A 175 22.85 -25.39 6.11
CA HIS A 175 24.23 -25.53 6.55
C HIS A 175 24.68 -27.00 6.47
N PHE A 176 25.76 -27.21 5.71
CA PHE A 176 26.80 -28.24 5.86
C PHE A 176 26.50 -29.68 5.43
N GLY A 177 26.94 -30.00 4.20
CA GLY A 177 27.63 -31.25 3.88
C GLY A 177 26.75 -32.47 3.61
N ILE A 178 26.22 -32.59 2.39
CA ILE A 178 26.26 -33.80 1.54
C ILE A 178 25.66 -33.43 0.17
N LYS A 179 26.31 -33.94 -0.88
CA LYS A 179 26.00 -33.81 -2.31
C LYS A 179 24.49 -33.76 -2.63
N ALA A 180 24.13 -32.75 -3.43
CA ALA A 180 23.22 -32.82 -4.57
C ALA A 180 22.08 -33.84 -4.45
N THR A 181 20.99 -33.47 -3.77
CA THR A 181 19.66 -34.02 -4.03
C THR A 181 18.68 -32.84 -4.10
N LEU A 182 17.85 -32.85 -5.14
CA LEU A 182 17.00 -31.77 -5.65
C LEU A 182 15.86 -31.34 -4.70
N VAL A 183 16.17 -30.81 -3.52
CA VAL A 183 15.18 -30.12 -2.67
C VAL A 183 15.90 -28.96 -1.95
N PRO A 184 15.55 -27.69 -2.19
CA PRO A 184 16.08 -26.57 -1.41
C PRO A 184 15.58 -26.73 0.03
N GLN A 185 16.48 -27.02 0.96
CA GLN A 185 16.18 -27.06 2.40
C GLN A 185 16.80 -25.83 3.06
N GLY A 186 16.36 -24.64 2.65
CA GLY A 186 16.63 -23.40 3.38
C GLY A 186 15.90 -23.38 4.73
N LYS A 187 15.94 -22.25 5.43
CA LYS A 187 15.12 -22.04 6.65
C LYS A 187 13.62 -22.04 6.36
N LEU A 188 13.26 -21.95 5.09
CA LEU A 188 11.89 -21.84 4.61
C LEU A 188 11.36 -23.20 4.11
N PRO A 189 10.04 -23.44 4.23
CA PRO A 189 9.39 -24.57 3.60
C PRO A 189 9.62 -24.60 2.08
N VAL A 190 9.59 -25.79 1.49
CA VAL A 190 9.69 -25.96 0.04
C VAL A 190 8.58 -25.16 -0.66
N GLY A 191 8.96 -24.37 -1.67
CA GLY A 191 8.05 -23.51 -2.42
C GLY A 191 7.82 -22.12 -1.81
N ALA A 192 8.30 -21.85 -0.59
CA ALA A 192 8.19 -20.52 -0.01
C ALA A 192 9.27 -19.56 -0.55
N MET A 193 8.89 -18.29 -0.69
CA MET A 193 9.77 -17.20 -1.07
C MET A 193 10.02 -16.24 0.09
N VAL A 194 11.19 -15.59 0.11
CA VAL A 194 11.44 -14.45 1.00
C VAL A 194 10.79 -13.21 0.40
N ALA A 195 10.12 -12.44 1.26
CA ALA A 195 9.69 -11.07 0.96
C ALA A 195 10.44 -10.11 1.90
N PRO A 196 11.62 -9.57 1.52
CA PRO A 196 12.36 -8.66 2.38
C PRO A 196 11.56 -7.37 2.53
N VAL A 197 11.29 -6.94 3.76
CA VAL A 197 10.51 -5.72 4.01
C VAL A 197 11.45 -4.56 4.29
N ILE A 198 11.24 -3.44 3.59
CA ILE A 198 11.97 -2.20 3.79
C ILE A 198 10.98 -1.19 4.35
N LEU A 199 11.28 -0.70 5.56
CA LEU A 199 10.52 0.36 6.21
C LEU A 199 11.31 1.66 6.17
N SER A 200 10.61 2.75 5.87
CA SER A 200 11.18 4.09 6.00
C SER A 200 10.22 4.99 6.75
N SER A 201 10.76 5.88 7.57
CA SER A 201 10.00 6.91 8.27
C SER A 201 10.75 8.22 8.16
N ASP A 202 10.03 9.26 7.77
CA ASP A 202 10.57 10.62 7.74
C ASP A 202 9.54 11.59 8.29
N ARG A 203 9.99 12.56 9.08
CA ARG A 203 9.10 13.54 9.71
C ARG A 203 8.65 14.55 8.67
N THR A 204 7.35 14.63 8.44
CA THR A 204 6.78 15.59 7.49
C THR A 204 5.97 16.66 8.21
N SER A 205 6.13 17.92 7.78
CA SER A 205 5.32 19.04 8.28
C SER A 205 4.06 19.15 7.43
N LEU A 206 2.88 19.06 8.05
CA LEU A 206 1.59 19.10 7.34
C LEU A 206 1.11 20.53 7.02
N SER A 207 1.66 21.56 7.67
CA SER A 207 1.36 22.96 7.34
C SER A 207 2.53 23.89 7.68
N VAL A 208 2.75 24.90 6.83
CA VAL A 208 3.72 25.99 7.07
C VAL A 208 3.03 27.25 7.60
N PHE A 209 1.71 27.38 7.43
CA PHE A 209 0.99 28.65 7.64
C PHE A 209 -0.03 28.68 8.78
N SER A 210 -0.59 27.54 9.23
CA SER A 210 -1.61 27.54 10.28
C SER A 210 -1.57 26.25 11.09
N GLY A 211 -0.67 26.20 12.07
CA GLY A 211 -0.59 25.13 13.05
C GLY A 211 0.59 24.20 12.80
N ASP A 212 1.40 24.05 13.84
CA ASP A 212 2.62 23.25 13.95
C ASP A 212 2.34 21.73 13.89
N LYS A 213 1.47 21.29 12.97
CA LYS A 213 1.04 19.90 12.78
C LYS A 213 2.15 19.14 12.07
N LYS A 214 2.74 18.20 12.79
CA LYS A 214 3.77 17.28 12.30
C LYS A 214 3.15 15.91 12.16
N ALA A 215 3.48 15.22 11.07
CA ALA A 215 3.20 13.81 10.89
C ALA A 215 4.52 13.02 10.89
N TRP A 216 4.44 11.79 11.35
CA TRP A 216 5.53 10.82 11.26
C TRP A 216 5.01 9.61 10.48
N PRO A 217 4.97 9.70 9.14
CA PRO A 217 4.59 8.58 8.29
C PRO A 217 5.57 7.41 8.42
N ILE A 218 5.04 6.20 8.24
CA ILE A 218 5.80 4.97 8.03
C ILE A 218 5.41 4.44 6.66
N TYR A 219 6.42 4.29 5.80
CA TYR A 219 6.29 3.73 4.47
C TYR A 219 6.87 2.31 4.44
N LEU A 220 6.30 1.48 3.59
CA LEU A 220 6.69 0.10 3.35
C LEU A 220 6.90 -0.15 1.86
N THR A 221 7.98 -0.85 1.55
CA THR A 221 8.20 -1.47 0.24
C THR A 221 8.84 -2.84 0.44
N ILE A 222 8.96 -3.63 -0.62
CA ILE A 222 9.56 -4.96 -0.58
C ILE A 222 10.83 -5.02 -1.44
N GLY A 223 11.83 -5.73 -0.95
CA GLY A 223 13.11 -5.95 -1.63
C GLY A 223 13.01 -6.81 -2.89
N ASN A 224 11.86 -7.45 -3.12
CA ASN A 224 11.58 -8.19 -4.35
C ASN A 224 11.48 -7.26 -5.57
N ILE A 225 11.05 -6.01 -5.37
CA ILE A 225 10.92 -5.04 -6.46
C ILE A 225 12.28 -4.39 -6.69
N SER A 226 12.72 -4.33 -7.95
CA SER A 226 13.99 -3.70 -8.32
C SER A 226 14.11 -2.27 -7.81
N LYS A 227 15.32 -1.86 -7.44
CA LYS A 227 15.57 -0.52 -6.90
C LYS A 227 15.17 0.58 -7.87
N ASP A 228 15.30 0.35 -9.17
CA ASP A 228 14.97 1.34 -10.19
C ASP A 228 13.47 1.62 -10.26
N ILE A 229 12.63 0.60 -10.01
CA ILE A 229 11.18 0.79 -9.89
C ILE A 229 10.83 1.39 -8.53
N ARG A 230 11.44 0.94 -7.43
CA ARG A 230 11.18 1.50 -6.08
C ARG A 230 11.48 3.01 -6.01
N ARG A 231 12.47 3.49 -6.76
CA ARG A 231 12.86 4.92 -6.80
C ARG A 231 11.93 5.78 -7.64
N GLN A 232 11.04 5.19 -8.44
CA GLN A 232 10.08 5.94 -9.26
C GLN A 232 8.79 6.18 -8.49
N VAL A 233 8.58 7.42 -8.05
CA VAL A 233 7.38 7.82 -7.29
C VAL A 233 6.08 7.49 -8.04
N SER A 234 6.08 7.62 -9.36
CA SER A 234 4.92 7.32 -10.23
C SER A 234 4.56 5.84 -10.31
N ARG A 235 5.45 4.93 -9.89
CA ARG A 235 5.22 3.48 -9.94
C ARG A 235 4.52 2.96 -8.69
N HIS A 236 4.33 3.79 -7.66
CA HIS A 236 3.63 3.43 -6.42
C HIS A 236 4.14 2.13 -5.75
N ALA A 237 5.44 1.83 -5.91
CA ALA A 237 6.09 0.65 -5.31
C ALA A 237 6.37 0.81 -3.79
N THR A 238 5.90 1.90 -3.19
CA THR A 238 6.03 2.19 -1.76
C THR A 238 4.66 2.62 -1.23
N ILE A 239 4.20 1.95 -0.17
CA ILE A 239 2.88 2.16 0.43
C ILE A 239 3.05 2.82 1.80
N LEU A 240 2.28 3.87 2.08
CA LEU A 240 2.16 4.42 3.43
C LEU A 240 1.33 3.47 4.29
N ILE A 241 1.90 2.98 5.40
CA ILE A 241 1.28 1.99 6.29
C ILE A 241 0.95 2.53 7.69
N GLY A 242 1.39 3.74 8.05
CA GLY A 242 1.04 4.28 9.35
C GLY A 242 1.43 5.73 9.55
N TYR A 243 0.82 6.34 10.57
CA TYR A 243 1.24 7.61 11.15
C TYR A 243 1.51 7.38 12.65
N LEU A 244 2.75 7.59 13.05
CA LEU A 244 3.15 7.45 14.44
C LEU A 244 2.55 8.58 15.30
N PRO A 245 2.23 8.29 16.57
CA PRO A 245 1.86 9.28 17.56
C PRO A 245 2.84 10.46 17.63
N VAL A 246 2.32 11.68 17.54
CA VAL A 246 3.10 12.90 17.74
C VAL A 246 2.56 13.65 18.95
N SER A 247 3.34 13.66 20.02
CA SER A 247 3.00 14.41 21.23
C SER A 247 4.19 15.15 21.84
N LYS A 248 3.86 16.26 22.50
CA LYS A 248 4.77 17.00 23.38
C LYS A 248 5.03 16.25 24.70
N LEU A 249 4.18 15.28 25.04
CA LEU A 249 4.23 14.49 26.28
C LEU A 249 4.26 15.39 27.52
N GLU A 250 3.34 16.36 27.58
CA GLU A 250 3.25 17.34 28.68
C GLU A 250 2.83 16.71 30.01
N CYS A 251 2.42 15.44 29.99
CA CYS A 251 2.20 14.61 31.16
C CYS A 251 3.51 14.09 31.80
N PHE A 252 4.67 14.28 31.15
CA PHE A 252 5.98 13.88 31.67
C PHE A 252 6.87 15.05 32.07
N GLU A 253 7.72 14.84 33.07
CA GLU A 253 8.83 15.73 33.38
C GLU A 253 9.82 15.81 32.21
N LYS A 254 10.48 16.97 32.06
CA LYS A 254 11.45 17.20 30.96
C LYS A 254 12.57 16.15 30.92
N LYS A 255 12.96 15.61 32.08
CA LYS A 255 14.05 14.63 32.24
C LYS A 255 13.68 13.23 31.72
N THR A 256 12.40 12.84 31.81
CA THR A 256 11.89 11.53 31.39
C THR A 256 11.29 11.56 29.98
N CYS A 257 10.82 12.73 29.53
CA CYS A 257 10.18 12.95 28.24
C CYS A 257 10.96 12.39 27.02
N SER A 258 12.29 12.46 27.02
CA SER A 258 13.10 11.91 25.92
C SER A 258 12.99 10.38 25.83
N LEU A 259 13.18 9.70 26.97
CA LEU A 259 13.08 8.25 27.07
C LEU A 259 11.65 7.78 26.78
N THR A 260 10.65 8.47 27.32
CA THR A 260 9.24 8.14 27.04
C THR A 260 8.93 8.22 25.56
N ARG A 261 9.40 9.25 24.84
CA ARG A 261 9.20 9.36 23.39
C ARG A 261 9.83 8.20 22.63
N TYR A 262 11.02 7.77 23.04
CA TYR A 262 11.69 6.59 22.48
C TYR A 262 10.88 5.31 22.76
N CYS A 263 10.40 5.10 23.98
CA CYS A 263 9.56 3.96 24.32
C CYS A 263 8.23 3.96 23.57
N LEU A 264 7.57 5.11 23.44
CA LEU A 264 6.34 5.29 22.69
C LEU A 264 6.53 4.94 21.21
N PHE A 265 7.63 5.38 20.60
CA PHE A 265 7.99 5.02 19.23
C PHE A 265 8.09 3.49 19.08
N HIS A 266 8.85 2.82 19.94
CA HIS A 266 9.03 1.37 19.87
C HIS A 266 7.74 0.60 20.16
N HIS A 267 6.91 1.09 21.09
CA HIS A 267 5.62 0.51 21.37
C HIS A 267 4.68 0.62 20.16
N ALA A 268 4.55 1.81 19.56
CA ALA A 268 3.74 2.02 18.37
C ALA A 268 4.22 1.19 17.17
N MET A 269 5.55 1.11 16.95
CA MET A 269 6.14 0.24 15.92
C MET A 269 5.84 -1.23 16.19
N SER A 270 5.87 -1.67 17.45
CA SER A 270 5.55 -3.06 17.82
C SER A 270 4.09 -3.40 17.52
N LEU A 271 3.15 -2.49 17.81
CA LEU A 271 1.74 -2.68 17.49
C LEU A 271 1.53 -2.78 15.98
N LEU A 272 2.06 -1.80 15.23
CA LEU A 272 1.91 -1.72 13.78
C LEU A 272 2.55 -2.91 13.04
N LEU A 273 3.70 -3.41 13.51
CA LEU A 273 4.41 -4.53 12.86
C LEU A 273 4.01 -5.91 13.40
N GLN A 274 3.12 -6.00 14.38
CA GLN A 274 2.70 -7.28 14.94
C GLN A 274 2.18 -8.27 13.88
N PRO A 275 1.32 -7.87 12.91
CA PRO A 275 0.90 -8.77 11.84
C PRO A 275 2.06 -9.30 10.99
N LEU A 276 3.10 -8.48 10.79
CA LEU A 276 4.28 -8.85 10.02
C LEU A 276 5.17 -9.85 10.78
N VAL A 277 5.30 -9.70 12.11
CA VAL A 277 5.99 -10.67 12.97
C VAL A 277 5.31 -12.04 12.88
N ASP A 278 3.98 -12.06 12.94
CA ASP A 278 3.21 -13.29 12.88
C ASP A 278 3.31 -13.94 11.48
N ALA A 279 3.25 -13.15 10.41
CA ALA A 279 3.46 -13.64 9.05
C ALA A 279 4.89 -14.14 8.81
N GLY A 280 5.91 -13.49 9.41
CA GLY A 280 7.30 -13.91 9.29
C GLY A 280 7.62 -15.23 10.00
N ARG A 281 6.86 -15.59 11.03
CA ARG A 281 7.00 -16.87 11.76
C ARG A 281 6.23 -18.01 11.10
N ASN A 282 5.01 -17.74 10.64
CA ASN A 282 4.09 -18.76 10.17
C ASN A 282 4.05 -18.89 8.64
N GLY A 283 4.64 -17.94 7.93
CA GLY A 283 4.42 -17.76 6.51
C GLY A 283 3.02 -17.20 6.21
N LYS A 284 2.82 -16.73 4.98
CA LYS A 284 1.52 -16.29 4.48
C LYS A 284 1.43 -16.67 3.01
N VAL A 285 0.36 -17.39 2.65
CA VAL A 285 0.06 -17.70 1.25
C VAL A 285 -0.39 -16.41 0.57
N MET A 286 0.22 -16.08 -0.56
CA MET A 286 -0.05 -14.89 -1.34
C MET A 286 -0.08 -15.24 -2.83
N VAL A 287 -0.97 -14.59 -3.58
CA VAL A 287 -0.97 -14.70 -5.04
C VAL A 287 0.08 -13.74 -5.59
N CYS A 288 1.04 -14.24 -6.34
CA CYS A 288 2.07 -13.40 -6.98
C CYS A 288 1.64 -12.90 -8.36
N THR A 289 2.40 -11.96 -8.94
CA THR A 289 2.14 -11.36 -10.27
C THR A 289 2.03 -12.38 -11.41
N ASN A 290 2.59 -13.57 -11.21
CA ASN A 290 2.60 -14.66 -12.19
C ASN A 290 1.45 -15.66 -11.96
N GLY A 291 0.58 -15.41 -10.97
CA GLY A 291 -0.56 -16.25 -10.62
C GLY A 291 -0.19 -17.57 -9.96
N CYS A 292 1.01 -17.69 -9.42
CA CYS A 292 1.39 -18.81 -8.55
C CYS A 292 1.04 -18.47 -7.08
N LEU A 293 0.77 -19.52 -6.31
CA LEU A 293 0.58 -19.48 -4.85
C LEU A 293 1.85 -19.88 -4.11
#